data_AF-A0A4R6WZ37-F1
#
_entry.id   AF-A0A4R6WZ37-F1
#
_cell.length_a   1.000
_cell.length_b   1.000
_cell.length_c   1.000
_cell.angle_alpha   90.00
_cell.angle_beta   90.00
_cell.angle_gamma   90.00
#
_symmetry.space_group_name_H-M   'P 1'
#
loop_
_entity.id
_entity.type
_entity.pdbx_description
1 polymer ?
#
loop_
_entity_poly.entity_id
_entity_poly.type
_entity_poly.pdbx_seq_one_letter_code
_entity_poly.pdbx_strand_id
1 'polypeptide(L)'
;MSRYVTIDTLKWALAQLKDSCNGLFVDFLLLKRDGLGPGNPVTINTKSTEPSAKRLMGILKSDGSVVDKDHVFFNPFVAQWRHEGYPRSGTYSTLDRSKTFASILTAHRPGIGMTLSLGTDYIDAVQQQLRRSKNKPLQVPLEALAAWALRYDTLPDDITVEEVVEKFATEYQLSSDERSSFFSAHGDVPQPFFADEPLVKDALVTHLMEIAPSEEQPSNQKGVESVIEDLPEDLIEFLRDSLILPEALLRQLATLLRAGKHIILTGPPGTGKSTLAGKLAQVSERFSSAFSFPHSKGHIFTTATADWTTFDTLGGYMPKPDSAELQFQEGLFLQALRENKWLVIDELNRADVDKAFGQLFTVLSGHSVTMPYKAGDGKNVQLVFDRNSAQSGFDKDTGSYVLGRDWRIIATMNTFDRNLLFQLSAAFVRRFAVVHVGIPEQAELIEWIEGRGLAPIELNLVSKLIAVMSDVRPLGPAIWSDLVDYMEMRTKHSIGASGEFSEEASFTDAVIAYVLPQLDGLDRESLQSVEAGLIDLIENPAERARLRSTFKDVF
;
A
#
# COMPACT_ATOMS: atom_id res chain seq x y z
N MET A 1 27.73 -33.31 35.54
CA MET A 1 26.36 -33.57 35.09
C MET A 1 25.70 -32.27 34.71
N SER A 2 25.91 -31.83 33.46
CA SER A 2 25.31 -30.58 33.00
C SER A 2 23.78 -30.65 33.04
N ARG A 3 23.15 -29.49 33.26
CA ARG A 3 21.70 -29.34 33.25
C ARG A 3 21.20 -28.70 31.97
N TYR A 4 19.97 -29.04 31.59
CA TYR A 4 19.27 -28.53 30.42
C TYR A 4 17.85 -28.12 30.79
N VAL A 5 17.30 -27.11 30.14
CA VAL A 5 15.89 -26.70 30.34
C VAL A 5 14.97 -27.81 29.82
N THR A 6 13.99 -28.25 30.61
CA THR A 6 13.07 -29.31 30.18
C THR A 6 12.08 -28.83 29.11
N ILE A 7 11.56 -29.76 28.31
CA ILE A 7 10.49 -29.45 27.35
C ILE A 7 9.23 -28.92 28.05
N ASP A 8 8.89 -29.41 29.24
CA ASP A 8 7.73 -28.95 30.00
C ASP A 8 7.91 -27.51 30.48
N THR A 9 9.12 -27.14 30.90
CA THR A 9 9.49 -25.75 31.18
C THR A 9 9.33 -24.88 29.93
N LEU A 10 9.72 -25.35 28.74
CA LEU A 10 9.58 -24.58 27.51
C LEU A 10 8.12 -24.42 27.07
N LYS A 11 7.29 -25.45 27.22
CA LYS A 11 5.84 -25.38 26.98
C LYS A 11 5.17 -24.37 27.92
N TRP A 12 5.51 -24.44 29.20
CA TRP A 12 5.07 -23.46 30.19
C TRP A 12 5.55 -22.04 29.81
N ALA A 13 6.84 -21.89 29.47
CA ALA A 13 7.40 -20.61 29.11
C ALA A 13 6.68 -19.99 27.90
N LEU A 14 6.41 -20.77 26.85
CA LEU A 14 5.63 -20.32 25.69
C LEU A 14 4.22 -19.88 26.07
N ALA A 15 3.55 -20.61 26.96
CA ALA A 15 2.22 -20.23 27.44
C ALA A 15 2.24 -18.91 28.23
N GLN A 16 3.29 -18.67 29.02
CA GLN A 16 3.45 -17.42 29.78
C GLN A 16 3.88 -16.24 28.89
N LEU A 17 4.70 -16.49 27.87
CA LEU A 17 5.21 -15.45 26.98
C LEU A 17 4.18 -15.05 25.93
N LYS A 18 3.39 -16.00 25.43
CA LYS A 18 2.33 -15.72 24.46
C LYS A 18 1.42 -14.64 25.04
N ASP A 19 1.27 -13.57 24.28
CA ASP A 19 0.40 -12.45 24.61
C ASP A 19 0.81 -11.60 25.83
N SER A 20 1.98 -11.84 26.42
CA SER A 20 2.51 -11.03 27.54
C SER A 20 2.88 -9.59 27.13
N CYS A 21 3.26 -9.38 25.87
CA CYS A 21 3.67 -8.08 25.33
C CYS A 21 3.34 -7.95 23.83
N ASN A 22 3.70 -6.80 23.26
CA ASN A 22 3.65 -6.58 21.82
C ASN A 22 4.68 -7.47 21.11
N GLY A 23 4.32 -8.04 19.96
CA GLY A 23 5.23 -8.87 19.15
C GLY A 23 6.52 -8.17 18.72
N LEU A 24 6.59 -6.83 18.74
CA LEU A 24 7.80 -6.03 18.48
C LEU A 24 8.82 -6.06 19.63
N PHE A 25 8.45 -6.58 20.81
CA PHE A 25 9.37 -6.65 21.95
C PHE A 25 10.59 -7.55 21.68
N VAL A 26 10.47 -8.56 20.80
CA VAL A 26 11.65 -9.33 20.34
C VAL A 26 12.70 -8.43 19.70
N ASP A 27 12.32 -7.49 18.83
CA ASP A 27 13.29 -6.63 18.13
C ASP A 27 14.03 -5.71 19.11
N PHE A 28 13.37 -5.25 20.18
CA PHE A 28 14.01 -4.53 21.27
C PHE A 28 15.05 -5.42 21.98
N LEU A 29 14.69 -6.66 22.32
CA LEU A 29 15.59 -7.63 22.95
C LEU A 29 16.78 -8.00 22.05
N LEU A 30 16.59 -8.07 20.74
CA LEU A 30 17.70 -8.30 19.80
C LEU A 30 18.74 -7.18 19.89
N LEU A 31 18.30 -5.93 19.93
CA LEU A 31 19.19 -4.78 20.07
C LEU A 31 19.88 -4.75 21.43
N LYS A 32 19.15 -5.06 22.50
CA LYS A 32 19.69 -5.17 23.87
C LYS A 32 20.84 -6.18 23.93
N ARG A 33 20.66 -7.35 23.32
CA ARG A 33 21.73 -8.36 23.20
C ARG A 33 22.91 -7.88 22.35
N ASP A 34 22.64 -7.13 21.29
CA ASP A 34 23.67 -6.56 20.41
C ASP A 34 24.45 -5.38 21.05
N GLY A 35 24.12 -4.97 22.27
CA GLY A 35 24.85 -3.93 22.99
C GLY A 35 24.05 -2.69 23.37
N LEU A 36 22.77 -2.60 23.02
CA LEU A 36 22.04 -1.36 23.16
C LEU A 36 21.83 -1.02 24.65
N GLY A 37 22.34 0.13 25.05
CA GLY A 37 22.21 0.64 26.41
C GLY A 37 22.29 2.16 26.47
N PRO A 38 21.98 2.77 27.64
CA PRO A 38 22.12 4.21 27.83
C PRO A 38 23.56 4.65 27.53
N GLY A 39 23.73 5.55 26.56
CA GLY A 39 25.05 5.99 26.11
C GLY A 39 25.85 4.97 25.29
N ASN A 40 25.29 3.79 24.99
CA ASN A 40 25.92 2.75 24.17
C ASN A 40 25.09 2.46 22.91
N PRO A 41 25.33 3.18 21.81
CA PRO A 41 24.58 2.98 20.57
C PRO A 41 25.02 1.72 19.83
N VAL A 42 24.07 1.07 19.14
CA VAL A 42 24.33 -0.11 18.31
C VAL A 42 24.16 0.25 16.84
N THR A 43 25.09 -0.17 15.98
CA THR A 43 24.95 0.00 14.54
C THR A 43 24.44 -1.28 13.90
N ILE A 44 23.26 -1.21 13.31
CA ILE A 44 22.65 -2.33 12.59
C ILE A 44 22.76 -2.17 11.08
N ASN A 45 22.88 -3.29 10.37
CA ASN A 45 22.80 -3.39 8.92
C ASN A 45 21.89 -4.58 8.56
N THR A 46 21.72 -4.87 7.26
CA THR A 46 20.83 -5.93 6.79
C THR A 46 21.21 -7.35 7.22
N LYS A 47 22.31 -7.56 7.96
CA LYS A 47 22.74 -8.86 8.50
C LYS A 47 23.20 -8.82 9.97
N SER A 48 23.23 -7.67 10.62
CA SER A 48 23.90 -7.52 11.93
C SER A 48 23.17 -8.22 13.08
N THR A 49 21.83 -8.30 13.02
CA THR A 49 21.00 -8.87 14.10
C THR A 49 20.78 -10.38 13.96
N GLU A 50 21.30 -11.02 12.90
CA GLU A 50 21.10 -12.44 12.62
C GLU A 50 21.54 -13.36 13.78
N PRO A 51 22.69 -13.15 14.45
CA PRO A 51 23.09 -13.96 15.60
C PRO A 51 22.11 -13.86 16.77
N SER A 52 21.58 -12.65 17.03
CA SER A 52 20.64 -12.40 18.11
C SER A 52 19.25 -12.95 17.79
N ALA A 53 18.80 -12.84 16.54
CA ALA A 53 17.57 -13.48 16.07
C ALA A 53 17.65 -15.01 16.18
N LYS A 54 18.79 -15.61 15.81
CA LYS A 54 19.03 -17.06 15.98
C LYS A 54 19.00 -17.47 17.45
N ARG A 55 19.59 -16.68 18.34
CA ARG A 55 19.57 -16.92 19.79
C ARG A 55 18.15 -16.93 20.35
N LEU A 56 17.41 -15.85 20.12
CA LEU A 56 16.11 -15.63 20.75
C LEU A 56 14.98 -16.41 20.06
N MET A 57 14.99 -16.51 18.74
CA MET A 57 13.85 -17.03 17.96
C MET A 57 14.20 -18.26 17.12
N GLY A 58 15.47 -18.53 16.83
CA GLY A 58 15.87 -19.59 15.88
C GLY A 58 15.48 -20.99 16.36
N ILE A 59 14.81 -21.76 15.52
CA ILE A 59 14.41 -23.15 15.82
C ILE A 59 15.23 -24.12 14.96
N LEU A 60 15.76 -25.15 15.61
CA LEU A 60 16.58 -26.18 14.98
C LEU A 60 15.99 -27.56 15.26
N LYS A 61 16.13 -28.47 14.31
CA LYS A 61 15.90 -29.91 14.47
C LYS A 61 17.08 -30.56 15.20
N SER A 62 16.90 -31.81 15.65
CA SER A 62 17.94 -32.55 16.40
C SER A 62 19.23 -32.75 15.58
N ASP A 63 19.10 -32.85 14.25
CA ASP A 63 20.22 -32.95 13.30
C ASP A 63 20.95 -31.60 13.05
N GLY A 64 20.47 -30.52 13.66
CA GLY A 64 21.02 -29.17 13.50
C GLY A 64 20.50 -28.41 12.26
N SER A 65 19.63 -29.00 11.45
CA SER A 65 18.98 -28.32 10.32
C SER A 65 17.83 -27.41 10.78
N VAL A 66 17.44 -26.47 9.92
CA VAL A 66 16.19 -25.70 10.11
C VAL A 66 14.98 -26.59 9.79
N VAL A 67 13.80 -26.22 10.28
CA VAL A 67 12.59 -27.02 10.02
C VAL A 67 12.28 -27.05 8.52
N ASP A 68 12.13 -25.86 7.93
CA ASP A 68 12.11 -25.57 6.49
C ASP A 68 12.35 -24.06 6.29
N LYS A 69 12.13 -23.53 5.08
CA LYS A 69 12.40 -22.12 4.75
C LYS A 69 11.46 -21.11 5.43
N ASP A 70 10.25 -21.54 5.79
CA ASP A 70 9.19 -20.70 6.33
C ASP A 70 9.12 -20.81 7.86
N HIS A 71 9.65 -21.90 8.42
CA HIS A 71 9.66 -22.22 9.84
C HIS A 71 11.08 -22.16 10.45
N VAL A 72 11.79 -21.03 10.27
CA VAL A 72 13.18 -20.87 10.77
C VAL A 72 13.24 -20.18 12.13
N PHE A 73 12.44 -19.13 12.32
CA PHE A 73 12.39 -18.39 13.58
C PHE A 73 10.97 -18.39 14.15
N PHE A 74 10.83 -18.53 15.45
CA PHE A 74 9.55 -18.52 16.14
C PHE A 74 9.50 -17.34 17.12
N ASN A 75 8.50 -16.46 16.97
CA ASN A 75 8.28 -15.35 17.90
C ASN A 75 7.42 -15.84 19.08
N PRO A 76 7.97 -15.97 20.31
CA PRO A 76 7.25 -16.56 21.45
C PRO A 76 6.10 -15.67 21.96
N PHE A 77 6.11 -14.37 21.68
CA PHE A 77 5.10 -13.44 22.21
C PHE A 77 3.80 -13.44 21.41
N VAL A 78 3.86 -13.83 20.13
CA VAL A 78 2.69 -13.91 19.23
C VAL A 78 2.44 -15.31 18.69
N ALA A 79 3.26 -16.29 19.09
CA ALA A 79 3.23 -17.66 18.63
C ALA A 79 3.21 -17.78 17.10
N GLN A 80 4.15 -17.12 16.42
CA GLN A 80 4.18 -17.06 14.95
C GLN A 80 5.56 -17.44 14.40
N TRP A 81 5.54 -18.24 13.32
CA TRP A 81 6.73 -18.60 12.54
C TRP A 81 7.17 -17.47 11.61
N ARG A 82 8.47 -17.43 11.33
CA ARG A 82 9.11 -16.49 10.42
C ARG A 82 10.13 -17.22 9.55
N HIS A 83 10.12 -16.84 8.27
CA HIS A 83 10.99 -17.39 7.26
C HIS A 83 12.47 -17.04 7.47
N GLU A 84 13.36 -17.74 6.76
CA GLU A 84 14.83 -17.61 6.86
C GLU A 84 15.36 -16.17 6.67
N GLY A 85 14.63 -15.35 5.91
CA GLY A 85 15.01 -13.98 5.60
C GLY A 85 14.64 -12.95 6.67
N TYR A 86 13.87 -13.32 7.70
CA TYR A 86 13.34 -12.40 8.71
C TYR A 86 14.39 -11.49 9.38
N PRO A 87 15.59 -11.95 9.77
CA PRO A 87 16.58 -11.06 10.38
C PRO A 87 17.04 -9.93 9.43
N ARG A 88 16.93 -10.14 8.12
CA ARG A 88 17.32 -9.17 7.08
C ARG A 88 16.19 -8.22 6.72
N SER A 89 14.99 -8.76 6.50
CA SER A 89 13.83 -8.01 6.02
C SER A 89 12.93 -7.51 7.14
N GLY A 90 12.78 -8.26 8.22
CA GLY A 90 11.89 -7.98 9.35
C GLY A 90 12.50 -6.95 10.30
N THR A 91 13.46 -7.34 11.13
CA THR A 91 14.01 -6.48 12.20
C THR A 91 14.54 -5.13 11.69
N TYR A 92 15.30 -5.10 10.58
CA TYR A 92 15.81 -3.84 10.03
C TYR A 92 14.69 -2.93 9.53
N SER A 93 13.67 -3.47 8.82
CA SER A 93 12.56 -2.64 8.31
C SER A 93 11.61 -2.19 9.42
N THR A 94 11.37 -3.04 10.43
CA THR A 94 10.62 -2.70 11.63
C THR A 94 11.28 -1.54 12.36
N LEU A 95 12.59 -1.60 12.61
CA LEU A 95 13.32 -0.56 13.33
C LEU A 95 13.45 0.74 12.52
N ASP A 96 13.46 0.64 11.18
CA ASP A 96 13.58 1.80 10.28
C ASP A 96 12.25 2.55 10.05
N ARG A 97 11.11 1.86 10.17
CA ARG A 97 9.78 2.37 9.75
C ARG A 97 8.73 2.41 10.86
N SER A 98 8.95 1.73 11.99
CA SER A 98 7.96 1.64 13.06
C SER A 98 7.88 2.92 13.89
N LYS A 99 6.70 3.54 13.91
CA LYS A 99 6.38 4.67 14.80
C LYS A 99 6.54 4.29 16.29
N THR A 100 6.35 3.01 16.63
CA THR A 100 6.54 2.46 17.98
C THR A 100 7.99 2.59 18.46
N PHE A 101 8.95 2.29 17.58
CA PHE A 101 10.37 2.39 17.92
C PHE A 101 10.90 3.82 17.84
N ALA A 102 10.29 4.70 17.05
CA ALA A 102 10.70 6.11 16.97
C ALA A 102 10.58 6.86 18.32
N SER A 103 9.68 6.44 19.22
CA SER A 103 9.59 6.98 20.58
C SER A 103 10.57 6.34 21.57
N ILE A 104 11.13 5.17 21.24
CA ILE A 104 12.05 4.42 22.11
C ILE A 104 13.51 4.69 21.72
N LEU A 105 13.77 4.81 20.42
CA LEU A 105 15.09 4.85 19.80
C LEU A 105 15.26 6.11 18.96
N THR A 106 16.45 6.67 18.99
CA THR A 106 16.93 7.65 18.03
C THR A 106 17.81 6.95 17.01
N ALA A 107 17.47 7.07 15.74
CA ALA A 107 18.23 6.52 14.63
C ALA A 107 19.08 7.61 13.95
N HIS A 108 20.38 7.36 13.83
CA HIS A 108 21.30 8.17 13.04
C HIS A 108 21.81 7.36 11.84
N ARG A 109 21.85 7.97 10.65
CA ARG A 109 22.16 7.28 9.38
C ARG A 109 23.40 7.89 8.72
N PRO A 110 24.62 7.47 9.11
CA PRO A 110 25.86 8.02 8.56
C PRO A 110 26.24 7.41 7.19
N GLY A 111 25.46 6.49 6.61
CA GLY A 111 25.72 5.89 5.30
C GLY A 111 25.32 4.42 5.23
N ILE A 112 26.23 3.51 5.65
CA ILE A 112 25.99 2.06 5.64
C ILE A 112 25.43 1.62 7.00
N GLY A 113 24.14 1.30 7.03
CA GLY A 113 23.44 0.88 8.23
C GLY A 113 22.82 2.03 9.03
N MET A 114 22.29 1.69 10.19
CA MET A 114 21.56 2.58 11.08
C MET A 114 22.13 2.45 12.49
N THR A 115 22.65 3.55 13.03
CA THR A 115 23.11 3.62 14.41
C THR A 115 21.93 4.00 15.29
N LEU A 116 21.58 3.13 16.23
CA LEU A 116 20.45 3.25 17.13
C LEU A 116 20.94 3.58 18.54
N SER A 117 20.34 4.61 19.14
CA SER A 117 20.57 5.01 20.53
C SER A 117 19.23 4.99 21.28
N LEU A 118 19.24 4.65 22.57
CA LEU A 118 18.06 4.83 23.42
C LEU A 118 17.74 6.32 23.62
N GLY A 119 16.46 6.67 23.61
CA GLY A 119 15.98 8.00 24.01
C GLY A 119 16.16 8.25 25.52
N THR A 120 16.03 9.50 25.95
CA THR A 120 16.19 9.88 27.38
C THR A 120 15.15 9.22 28.29
N ASP A 121 13.91 9.09 27.82
CA ASP A 121 12.79 8.50 28.57
C ASP A 121 12.37 7.14 28.00
N TYR A 122 13.33 6.37 27.47
CA TYR A 122 13.04 5.14 26.74
C TYR A 122 12.31 4.08 27.58
N ILE A 123 12.50 4.07 28.91
CA ILE A 123 11.83 3.11 29.80
C ILE A 123 10.32 3.32 29.74
N ASP A 124 9.86 4.55 29.92
CA ASP A 124 8.43 4.89 29.80
C ASP A 124 7.91 4.64 28.39
N ALA A 125 8.70 4.96 27.36
CA ALA A 125 8.33 4.70 25.98
C ALA A 125 8.15 3.19 25.71
N VAL A 126 9.08 2.34 26.16
CA VAL A 126 8.97 0.87 26.06
C VAL A 126 7.72 0.39 26.80
N GLN A 127 7.49 0.88 28.02
CA GLN A 127 6.34 0.52 28.84
C GLN A 127 5.00 0.83 28.14
N GLN A 128 4.92 1.95 27.43
CA GLN A 128 3.70 2.42 26.77
C GLN A 128 3.48 1.79 25.39
N GLN A 129 4.56 1.54 24.65
CA GLN A 129 4.52 1.21 23.23
C GLN A 129 4.66 -0.29 22.96
N LEU A 130 5.38 -1.02 23.83
CA LEU A 130 5.61 -2.46 23.68
C LEU A 130 4.70 -3.31 24.58
N ARG A 131 3.75 -2.70 25.29
CA ARG A 131 2.63 -3.41 25.92
C ARG A 131 1.62 -3.88 24.88
N ARG A 132 0.92 -4.98 25.19
CA ARG A 132 -0.13 -5.52 24.31
C ARG A 132 -1.41 -4.70 24.31
N SER A 133 -1.80 -4.16 25.46
CA SER A 133 -3.06 -3.42 25.64
C SER A 133 -2.82 -2.15 26.43
N LYS A 134 -3.57 -1.08 26.12
CA LYS A 134 -3.50 0.20 26.85
C LYS A 134 -3.83 0.07 28.34
N ASN A 135 -4.55 -1.00 28.73
CA ASN A 135 -5.04 -1.20 30.09
C ASN A 135 -4.14 -2.11 30.94
N LYS A 136 -3.09 -2.70 30.37
CA LYS A 136 -2.15 -3.57 31.09
C LYS A 136 -0.73 -3.05 30.91
N PRO A 137 0.04 -2.82 31.98
CA PRO A 137 1.45 -2.47 31.85
C PRO A 137 2.22 -3.61 31.19
N LEU A 138 3.36 -3.29 30.58
CA LEU A 138 4.30 -4.29 30.10
C LEU A 138 4.87 -5.04 31.31
N GLN A 139 4.61 -6.35 31.35
CA GLN A 139 5.05 -7.26 32.42
C GLN A 139 5.35 -8.61 31.78
N VAL A 140 6.57 -8.77 31.28
CA VAL A 140 7.02 -10.01 30.64
C VAL A 140 7.54 -10.99 31.72
N PRO A 141 7.06 -12.24 31.77
CA PRO A 141 7.53 -13.22 32.74
C PRO A 141 9.02 -13.55 32.52
N LEU A 142 9.88 -13.15 33.48
CA LEU A 142 11.33 -13.14 33.28
C LEU A 142 11.93 -14.55 33.25
N GLU A 143 11.46 -15.43 34.13
CA GLU A 143 11.89 -16.82 34.22
C GLU A 143 11.54 -17.59 32.94
N ALA A 144 10.35 -17.34 32.38
CA ALA A 144 9.92 -17.93 31.11
C ALA A 144 10.79 -17.46 29.95
N LEU A 145 11.08 -16.15 29.87
CA LEU A 145 11.92 -15.60 28.81
C LEU A 145 13.36 -16.10 28.90
N ALA A 146 13.92 -16.20 30.11
CA ALA A 146 15.24 -16.73 30.34
C ALA A 146 15.33 -18.22 29.96
N ALA A 147 14.35 -19.03 30.36
CA ALA A 147 14.24 -20.44 29.95
C ALA A 147 14.18 -20.58 28.43
N TRP A 148 13.38 -19.74 27.77
CA TRP A 148 13.25 -19.74 26.30
C TRP A 148 14.55 -19.35 25.60
N ALA A 149 15.18 -18.24 26.00
CA ALA A 149 16.41 -17.75 25.37
C ALA A 149 17.60 -18.72 25.52
N LEU A 150 17.66 -19.43 26.65
CA LEU A 150 18.75 -20.36 27.01
C LEU A 150 18.40 -21.83 26.72
N ARG A 151 17.30 -22.11 26.01
CA ARG A 151 16.73 -23.46 25.76
C ARG A 151 17.69 -24.52 25.18
N TYR A 152 18.77 -24.08 24.52
CA TYR A 152 19.75 -24.97 23.89
C TYR A 152 21.11 -24.97 24.60
N ASP A 153 21.24 -24.26 25.72
CA ASP A 153 22.51 -24.19 26.46
C ASP A 153 22.74 -25.44 27.28
N THR A 154 24.01 -25.86 27.33
CA THR A 154 24.54 -26.71 28.39
C THR A 154 24.79 -25.85 29.62
N LEU A 155 24.07 -26.10 30.72
CA LEU A 155 24.18 -25.32 31.94
C LEU A 155 24.97 -26.08 33.03
N PRO A 156 25.59 -25.38 33.99
CA PRO A 156 26.25 -26.01 35.14
C PRO A 156 25.31 -26.89 35.96
N ASP A 157 25.88 -27.93 36.56
CA ASP A 157 25.18 -28.98 37.29
C ASP A 157 24.43 -28.47 38.53
N ASP A 158 24.92 -27.38 39.13
CA ASP A 158 24.41 -26.74 40.34
C ASP A 158 23.54 -25.51 40.05
N ILE A 159 23.32 -25.18 38.77
CA ILE A 159 22.64 -23.94 38.39
C ILE A 159 21.22 -23.85 38.98
N THR A 160 20.88 -22.69 39.52
CA THR A 160 19.51 -22.37 39.99
C THR A 160 18.70 -21.61 38.93
N VAL A 161 17.39 -21.48 39.13
CA VAL A 161 16.52 -20.70 38.21
C VAL A 161 16.91 -19.22 38.23
N GLU A 162 17.29 -18.69 39.40
CA GLU A 162 17.77 -17.32 39.58
C GLU A 162 19.06 -17.09 38.78
N GLU A 163 19.98 -18.05 38.77
CA GLU A 163 21.22 -17.95 37.99
C GLU A 163 20.98 -18.03 36.48
N VAL A 164 19.97 -18.76 36.03
CA VAL A 164 19.50 -18.76 34.62
C VAL A 164 18.98 -17.37 34.25
N VAL A 165 18.16 -16.75 35.11
CA VAL A 165 17.66 -15.39 34.92
C VAL A 165 18.82 -14.38 34.87
N GLU A 166 19.80 -14.48 35.78
CA GLU A 166 20.96 -13.60 35.77
C GLU A 166 21.83 -13.78 34.53
N LYS A 167 22.01 -15.02 34.06
CA LYS A 167 22.74 -15.30 32.81
C LYS A 167 22.04 -14.68 31.61
N PHE A 168 20.72 -14.82 31.51
CA PHE A 168 19.92 -14.16 30.47
C PHE A 168 20.05 -12.63 30.56
N ALA A 169 19.84 -12.06 31.73
CA ALA A 169 19.86 -10.62 31.91
C ALA A 169 21.25 -10.01 31.66
N THR A 170 22.31 -10.76 31.92
CA THR A 170 23.69 -10.39 31.54
C THR A 170 23.88 -10.46 30.02
N GLU A 171 23.44 -11.53 29.36
CA GLU A 171 23.55 -11.68 27.90
C GLU A 171 22.79 -10.59 27.13
N TYR A 172 21.66 -10.12 27.67
CA TYR A 172 20.82 -9.07 27.08
C TYR A 172 21.07 -7.67 27.71
N GLN A 173 22.09 -7.53 28.57
CA GLN A 173 22.51 -6.24 29.12
C GLN A 173 21.36 -5.45 29.77
N LEU A 174 20.53 -6.15 30.56
CA LEU A 174 19.38 -5.59 31.24
C LEU A 174 19.80 -4.93 32.57
N SER A 175 19.55 -3.62 32.69
CA SER A 175 19.72 -2.85 33.92
C SER A 175 18.67 -3.20 34.98
N SER A 176 18.91 -2.80 36.24
CA SER A 176 17.95 -2.96 37.34
C SER A 176 16.61 -2.28 37.05
N ASP A 177 16.64 -1.11 36.41
CA ASP A 177 15.47 -0.30 36.12
C ASP A 177 14.64 -0.94 35.00
N GLU A 178 15.29 -1.47 33.95
CA GLU A 178 14.60 -2.25 32.91
C GLU A 178 13.99 -3.54 33.47
N ARG A 179 14.73 -4.24 34.35
CA ARG A 179 14.25 -5.48 35.02
C ARG A 179 12.99 -5.22 35.83
N SER A 180 12.98 -4.15 36.63
CA SER A 180 11.83 -3.78 37.46
C SER A 180 10.65 -3.19 36.67
N SER A 181 10.91 -2.57 35.51
CA SER A 181 9.87 -1.90 34.72
C SER A 181 9.17 -2.83 33.73
N PHE A 182 9.93 -3.65 33.00
CA PHE A 182 9.39 -4.42 31.87
C PHE A 182 9.02 -5.85 32.24
N PHE A 183 9.54 -6.36 33.35
CA PHE A 183 9.45 -7.78 33.69
C PHE A 183 8.79 -8.01 35.04
N SER A 184 8.18 -9.18 35.17
CA SER A 184 7.59 -9.68 36.41
C SER A 184 8.25 -10.99 36.80
N ALA A 185 8.54 -11.18 38.09
CA ALA A 185 8.92 -12.47 38.64
C ALA A 185 7.69 -13.39 38.69
N HIS A 186 7.81 -14.59 38.15
CA HIS A 186 6.74 -15.59 38.12
C HIS A 186 7.08 -16.73 39.10
N GLY A 187 6.40 -16.77 40.25
CA GLY A 187 6.73 -17.71 41.34
C GLY A 187 6.36 -19.18 41.08
N ASP A 188 5.45 -19.45 40.14
CA ASP A 188 4.96 -20.80 39.85
C ASP A 188 5.71 -21.44 38.66
N VAL A 189 7.00 -21.64 38.85
CA VAL A 189 7.87 -22.29 37.86
C VAL A 189 7.68 -23.82 37.90
N PRO A 190 7.59 -24.54 36.77
CA PRO A 190 7.45 -25.99 36.75
C PRO A 190 8.58 -26.72 37.47
N GLN A 191 8.24 -27.81 38.15
CA GLN A 191 9.20 -28.72 38.77
C GLN A 191 9.07 -30.12 38.14
N PRO A 192 10.14 -30.71 37.57
CA PRO A 192 11.51 -30.17 37.52
C PRO A 192 11.71 -29.13 36.40
N PHE A 193 12.44 -28.06 36.71
CA PHE A 193 12.79 -27.03 35.72
C PHE A 193 13.92 -27.49 34.77
N PHE A 194 14.82 -28.33 35.28
CA PHE A 194 15.99 -28.86 34.59
C PHE A 194 15.91 -30.38 34.39
N ALA A 195 16.57 -30.87 33.36
CA ALA A 195 16.87 -32.28 33.12
C ALA A 195 18.38 -32.50 32.98
N ASP A 196 18.82 -33.73 33.20
CA ASP A 196 20.22 -34.15 33.03
C ASP A 196 20.57 -34.50 31.56
N GLU A 197 19.56 -34.60 30.70
CA GLU A 197 19.70 -34.88 29.27
C GLU A 197 19.37 -33.65 28.40
N PRO A 198 20.06 -33.46 27.25
CA PRO A 198 19.78 -32.37 26.32
C PRO A 198 18.34 -32.39 25.81
N LEU A 199 17.81 -31.21 25.50
CA LEU A 199 16.50 -31.05 24.88
C LEU A 199 16.43 -31.80 23.54
N VAL A 200 15.45 -32.72 23.42
CA VAL A 200 15.08 -33.33 22.15
C VAL A 200 14.39 -32.27 21.29
N LYS A 201 15.15 -31.67 20.37
CA LYS A 201 14.69 -30.48 19.64
C LYS A 201 13.48 -30.76 18.75
N ASP A 202 13.36 -31.97 18.21
CA ASP A 202 12.20 -32.34 17.39
C ASP A 202 10.90 -32.37 18.20
N ALA A 203 10.96 -32.69 19.50
CA ALA A 203 9.78 -32.61 20.38
C ALA A 203 9.31 -31.16 20.57
N LEU A 204 10.25 -30.20 20.61
CA LEU A 204 9.92 -28.77 20.61
C LEU A 204 9.32 -28.35 19.27
N VAL A 205 9.90 -28.77 18.15
CA VAL A 205 9.37 -28.46 16.80
C VAL A 205 7.94 -28.95 16.65
N THR A 206 7.65 -30.20 17.03
CA THR A 206 6.30 -30.76 16.98
C THR A 206 5.32 -29.89 17.78
N HIS A 207 5.69 -29.53 19.01
CA HIS A 207 4.84 -28.68 19.84
C HIS A 207 4.61 -27.28 19.23
N LEU A 208 5.64 -26.68 18.64
CA LEU A 208 5.52 -25.38 17.96
C LEU A 208 4.59 -25.43 16.74
N MET A 209 4.60 -26.55 16.00
CA MET A 209 3.67 -26.79 14.89
C MET A 209 2.24 -27.02 15.36
N GLU A 210 2.02 -27.59 16.54
CA GLU A 210 0.69 -27.74 17.12
C GLU A 210 0.08 -26.40 17.52
N ILE A 211 0.87 -25.51 18.13
CA ILE A 211 0.38 -24.20 18.61
C ILE A 211 0.32 -23.13 17.52
N ALA A 212 0.96 -23.39 16.38
CA ALA A 212 1.00 -22.52 15.19
C ALA A 212 1.10 -23.38 13.91
N PRO A 213 -0.01 -24.04 13.50
CA PRO A 213 -0.01 -24.92 12.33
C PRO A 213 0.17 -24.15 11.03
N SER A 214 0.85 -24.78 10.06
CA SER A 214 0.95 -24.26 8.68
C SER A 214 -0.43 -24.30 8.04
N GLU A 215 -0.98 -23.15 7.64
CA GLU A 215 -2.20 -23.12 6.84
C GLU A 215 -1.94 -23.75 5.45
N GLU A 216 -2.66 -24.82 5.12
CA GLU A 216 -2.71 -25.35 3.74
C GLU A 216 -3.47 -24.37 2.85
N GLN A 217 -2.76 -23.56 2.07
CA GLN A 217 -3.38 -22.81 0.97
C GLN A 217 -3.60 -23.73 -0.26
N PRO A 218 -4.79 -23.73 -0.88
CA PRO A 218 -5.00 -24.43 -2.15
C PRO A 218 -4.19 -23.75 -3.27
N SER A 219 -3.48 -24.59 -4.01
CA SER A 219 -2.53 -24.23 -5.06
C SER A 219 -3.22 -23.65 -6.30
N ASN A 220 -3.14 -22.32 -6.46
CA ASN A 220 -2.78 -21.67 -7.73
C ASN A 220 -2.56 -20.16 -7.55
N GLN A 221 -1.33 -19.77 -7.26
CA GLN A 221 -0.57 -18.63 -7.81
C GLN A 221 0.65 -18.38 -6.91
N LYS A 222 1.78 -17.99 -7.52
CA LYS A 222 3.06 -17.74 -6.83
C LYS A 222 2.91 -16.69 -5.71
N GLY A 223 2.84 -17.09 -4.44
CA GLY A 223 3.06 -16.21 -3.27
C GLY A 223 4.45 -16.54 -2.67
N VAL A 224 5.33 -15.63 -2.27
CA VAL A 224 5.25 -14.21 -1.92
C VAL A 224 4.10 -13.91 -0.95
N GLU A 225 4.13 -14.53 0.23
CA GLU A 225 3.43 -13.98 1.40
C GLU A 225 4.29 -12.82 1.92
N SER A 226 4.15 -11.62 1.38
CA SER A 226 3.10 -10.65 1.73
C SER A 226 2.97 -10.53 3.25
N VAL A 227 3.85 -9.73 3.84
CA VAL A 227 3.41 -8.85 4.92
C VAL A 227 2.17 -8.14 4.36
N ILE A 228 0.99 -8.59 4.77
CA ILE A 228 -0.22 -7.80 4.61
C ILE A 228 0.01 -6.62 5.56
N GLU A 229 0.72 -5.62 5.08
CA GLU A 229 0.70 -4.29 5.67
C GLU A 229 -0.71 -3.80 5.34
N ASP A 230 -1.63 -3.99 6.29
CA ASP A 230 -2.94 -3.36 6.23
C ASP A 230 -2.74 -1.89 5.91
N LEU A 231 -3.27 -1.48 4.75
CA LEU A 231 -3.33 -0.05 4.48
C LEU A 231 -4.12 0.56 5.61
N PRO A 232 -3.66 1.66 6.22
CA PRO A 232 -4.40 2.31 7.28
C PRO A 232 -5.83 2.57 6.84
N GLU A 233 -6.81 2.27 7.69
CA GLU A 233 -8.25 2.42 7.37
C GLU A 233 -8.55 3.85 6.87
N ASP A 234 -7.96 4.87 7.50
CA ASP A 234 -8.07 6.27 7.09
C ASP A 234 -7.63 6.53 5.63
N LEU A 235 -6.60 5.80 5.15
CA LEU A 235 -6.15 5.91 3.76
C LEU A 235 -7.13 5.21 2.81
N ILE A 236 -7.63 4.03 3.21
CA ILE A 236 -8.63 3.30 2.44
C ILE A 236 -9.89 4.15 2.31
N GLU A 237 -10.37 4.73 3.40
CA GLU A 237 -11.54 5.61 3.45
C GLU A 237 -11.33 6.84 2.56
N PHE A 238 -10.19 7.53 2.68
CA PHE A 238 -9.88 8.69 1.84
C PHE A 238 -9.86 8.34 0.34
N LEU A 239 -9.24 7.21 -0.03
CA LEU A 239 -9.15 6.77 -1.42
C LEU A 239 -10.50 6.26 -1.97
N ARG A 240 -11.34 5.63 -1.12
CA ARG A 240 -12.66 5.12 -1.47
C ARG A 240 -13.77 6.14 -1.38
N ASP A 241 -13.54 7.31 -0.81
CA ASP A 241 -14.57 8.35 -0.78
C ASP A 241 -15.09 8.60 -2.22
N SER A 242 -16.40 8.44 -2.41
CA SER A 242 -17.07 8.53 -3.72
C SER A 242 -16.59 7.53 -4.80
N LEU A 243 -15.85 6.47 -4.44
CA LEU A 243 -15.31 5.46 -5.36
C LEU A 243 -15.51 4.02 -4.83
N ILE A 244 -15.97 3.12 -5.70
CA ILE A 244 -16.04 1.68 -5.38
C ILE A 244 -14.75 1.02 -5.90
N LEU A 245 -13.82 0.70 -5.00
CA LEU A 245 -12.52 0.12 -5.35
C LEU A 245 -12.18 -1.07 -4.45
N PRO A 246 -11.75 -2.21 -5.02
CA PRO A 246 -11.26 -3.34 -4.24
C PRO A 246 -10.05 -2.94 -3.39
N GLU A 247 -9.95 -3.47 -2.18
CA GLU A 247 -8.85 -3.10 -1.28
C GLU A 247 -7.50 -3.59 -1.81
N ALA A 248 -7.50 -4.75 -2.47
CA ALA A 248 -6.34 -5.31 -3.15
C ALA A 248 -5.76 -4.34 -4.21
N LEU A 249 -6.62 -3.60 -4.92
CA LEU A 249 -6.20 -2.58 -5.89
C LEU A 249 -5.51 -1.42 -5.18
N LEU A 250 -6.08 -0.92 -4.07
CA LEU A 250 -5.47 0.17 -3.29
C LEU A 250 -4.12 -0.24 -2.72
N ARG A 251 -4.01 -1.47 -2.21
CA ARG A 251 -2.76 -2.07 -1.72
C ARG A 251 -1.71 -2.11 -2.83
N GLN A 252 -2.09 -2.63 -4.00
CA GLN A 252 -1.22 -2.66 -5.17
C GLN A 252 -0.70 -1.27 -5.53
N LEU A 253 -1.57 -0.26 -5.60
CA LEU A 253 -1.22 1.13 -5.93
C LEU A 253 -0.24 1.73 -4.90
N ALA A 254 -0.54 1.58 -3.61
CA ALA A 254 0.32 2.06 -2.54
C ALA A 254 1.71 1.38 -2.60
N THR A 255 1.76 0.06 -2.78
CA THR A 255 3.02 -0.69 -2.92
C THR A 255 3.83 -0.21 -4.12
N LEU A 256 3.20 0.02 -5.28
CA LEU A 256 3.88 0.49 -6.49
C LEU A 256 4.46 1.90 -6.31
N LEU A 257 3.72 2.81 -5.70
CA LEU A 257 4.20 4.17 -5.41
C LEU A 257 5.37 4.16 -4.43
N ARG A 258 5.27 3.39 -3.34
CA ARG A 258 6.35 3.14 -2.37
C ARG A 258 7.59 2.53 -3.01
N ALA A 259 7.40 1.66 -4.01
CA ALA A 259 8.48 1.02 -4.77
C ALA A 259 9.09 1.94 -5.85
N GLY A 260 8.67 3.19 -5.94
CA GLY A 260 9.27 4.14 -6.87
C GLY A 260 8.69 4.15 -8.28
N LYS A 261 7.53 3.54 -8.49
CA LYS A 261 6.96 3.37 -9.84
C LYS A 261 6.06 4.54 -10.24
N HIS A 262 6.22 5.00 -11.47
CA HIS A 262 5.19 5.77 -12.17
C HIS A 262 4.01 4.85 -12.51
N ILE A 263 2.79 5.35 -12.54
CA ILE A 263 1.59 4.52 -12.68
C ILE A 263 0.80 4.90 -13.93
N ILE A 264 0.26 3.91 -14.64
CA ILE A 264 -0.79 4.08 -15.64
C ILE A 264 -2.03 3.31 -15.15
N LEU A 265 -3.12 4.02 -14.90
CA LEU A 265 -4.42 3.46 -14.57
C LEU A 265 -5.18 3.17 -15.86
N THR A 266 -5.56 1.92 -16.08
CA THR A 266 -6.27 1.47 -17.28
C THR A 266 -7.63 0.93 -16.90
N GLY A 267 -8.63 1.08 -17.77
CA GLY A 267 -9.92 0.45 -17.55
C GLY A 267 -11.06 1.09 -18.33
N PRO A 268 -12.28 0.56 -18.15
CA PRO A 268 -13.51 1.12 -18.72
C PRO A 268 -13.72 2.60 -18.34
N PRO A 269 -14.47 3.37 -19.15
CA PRO A 269 -14.90 4.71 -18.74
C PRO A 269 -15.78 4.64 -17.50
N GLY A 270 -15.76 5.70 -16.67
CA GLY A 270 -16.61 5.79 -15.49
C GLY A 270 -16.20 4.93 -14.28
N THR A 271 -15.01 4.29 -14.28
CA THR A 271 -14.47 3.54 -13.12
C THR A 271 -13.68 4.40 -12.13
N GLY A 272 -13.66 5.73 -12.30
CA GLY A 272 -13.04 6.66 -11.34
C GLY A 272 -11.51 6.79 -11.42
N LYS A 273 -10.88 6.39 -12.53
CA LYS A 273 -9.41 6.45 -12.75
C LYS A 273 -8.83 7.84 -12.51
N SER A 274 -9.43 8.87 -13.10
CA SER A 274 -8.97 10.26 -13.01
C SER A 274 -9.10 10.82 -11.59
N THR A 275 -10.22 10.51 -10.91
CA THR A 275 -10.44 10.82 -9.49
C THR A 275 -9.41 10.11 -8.61
N LEU A 276 -9.18 8.81 -8.82
CA LEU A 276 -8.19 8.03 -8.09
C LEU A 276 -6.77 8.57 -8.27
N ALA A 277 -6.39 8.96 -9.49
CA ALA A 277 -5.08 9.55 -9.77
C ALA A 277 -4.87 10.87 -9.00
N GLY A 278 -5.89 11.74 -8.99
CA GLY A 278 -5.88 12.97 -8.19
C GLY A 278 -5.77 12.69 -6.69
N LYS A 279 -6.54 11.73 -6.16
CA LYS A 279 -6.49 11.35 -4.74
C LYS A 279 -5.12 10.79 -4.34
N LEU A 280 -4.51 9.92 -5.14
CA LEU A 280 -3.15 9.41 -4.88
C LEU A 280 -2.11 10.53 -4.84
N ALA A 281 -2.25 11.54 -5.71
CA ALA A 281 -1.37 12.71 -5.69
C ALA A 281 -1.60 13.59 -4.45
N GLN A 282 -2.85 13.78 -4.01
CA GLN A 282 -3.17 14.47 -2.77
C GLN A 282 -2.62 13.74 -1.53
N VAL A 283 -2.62 12.40 -1.54
CA VAL A 283 -1.97 11.59 -0.49
C VAL A 283 -0.48 11.89 -0.40
N SER A 284 0.22 11.97 -1.55
CA SER A 284 1.64 12.33 -1.61
C SER A 284 1.93 13.75 -1.08
N GLU A 285 1.01 14.68 -1.33
CA GLU A 285 1.11 16.07 -0.88
C GLU A 285 0.87 16.21 0.63
N ARG A 286 -0.24 15.66 1.13
CA ARG A 286 -0.78 15.97 2.46
C ARG A 286 -0.47 14.92 3.51
N PHE A 287 -0.25 13.68 3.09
CA PHE A 287 -0.21 12.52 3.99
C PHE A 287 0.99 11.59 3.73
N SER A 288 2.03 12.07 3.05
CA SER A 288 3.22 11.29 2.69
C SER A 288 3.87 10.61 3.89
N SER A 289 4.09 11.36 4.98
CA SER A 289 4.67 10.85 6.22
C SER A 289 3.74 9.90 6.97
N ALA A 290 2.43 10.17 6.95
CA ALA A 290 1.42 9.37 7.64
C ALA A 290 1.31 7.97 7.04
N PHE A 291 1.38 7.87 5.71
CA PHE A 291 1.14 6.65 4.94
C PHE A 291 2.37 6.11 4.21
N SER A 292 3.56 6.64 4.49
CA SER A 292 4.82 6.25 3.84
C SER A 292 4.79 6.40 2.31
N PHE A 293 4.08 7.40 1.79
CA PHE A 293 4.07 7.73 0.36
C PHE A 293 5.29 8.59 0.02
N PRO A 294 5.81 8.52 -1.24
CA PRO A 294 6.82 9.47 -1.68
C PRO A 294 6.25 10.89 -1.64
N HIS A 295 7.02 11.85 -1.15
CA HIS A 295 6.51 13.18 -0.87
C HIS A 295 6.59 14.11 -2.08
N SER A 296 5.53 14.89 -2.29
CA SER A 296 5.47 16.00 -3.26
C SER A 296 4.94 17.26 -2.60
N LYS A 297 5.18 18.42 -3.24
CA LYS A 297 4.59 19.72 -2.83
C LYS A 297 3.20 19.95 -3.46
N GLY A 298 2.62 18.93 -4.08
CA GLY A 298 1.36 19.01 -4.80
C GLY A 298 1.43 18.30 -6.14
N HIS A 299 0.49 18.62 -7.02
CA HIS A 299 0.44 18.04 -8.36
C HIS A 299 -0.03 19.05 -9.41
N ILE A 300 0.35 18.79 -10.65
CA ILE A 300 -0.20 19.44 -11.84
C ILE A 300 -1.08 18.39 -12.54
N PHE A 301 -2.37 18.71 -12.66
CA PHE A 301 -3.32 17.89 -13.41
C PHE A 301 -3.43 18.44 -14.83
N THR A 302 -3.32 17.55 -15.82
CA THR A 302 -3.44 17.92 -17.23
C THR A 302 -4.07 16.78 -18.02
N THR A 303 -4.68 17.10 -19.16
CA THR A 303 -5.26 16.12 -20.08
C THR A 303 -4.39 16.05 -21.33
N ALA A 304 -3.98 14.84 -21.72
CA ALA A 304 -3.22 14.63 -22.93
C ALA A 304 -4.08 14.87 -24.17
N THR A 305 -3.48 15.49 -25.19
CA THR A 305 -4.14 15.83 -26.45
C THR A 305 -3.27 15.39 -27.62
N ALA A 306 -3.87 15.22 -28.79
CA ALA A 306 -3.16 14.79 -30.00
C ALA A 306 -2.07 15.79 -30.45
N ASP A 307 -2.20 17.05 -30.03
CA ASP A 307 -1.27 18.12 -30.39
C ASP A 307 -0.05 18.21 -29.46
N TRP A 308 0.01 17.40 -28.40
CA TRP A 308 1.16 17.42 -27.49
C TRP A 308 2.47 17.13 -28.20
N THR A 309 3.45 17.99 -27.92
CA THR A 309 4.82 17.87 -28.40
C THR A 309 5.82 18.01 -27.25
N THR A 310 7.11 17.83 -27.54
CA THR A 310 8.18 18.16 -26.58
C THR A 310 8.14 19.61 -26.11
N PHE A 311 7.55 20.52 -26.89
CA PHE A 311 7.40 21.91 -26.49
C PHE A 311 6.45 22.05 -25.30
N ASP A 312 5.31 21.34 -25.30
CA ASP A 312 4.31 21.41 -24.23
C ASP A 312 4.81 20.75 -22.94
N THR A 313 5.58 19.67 -23.07
CA THR A 313 6.07 18.88 -21.93
C THR A 313 7.39 19.40 -21.37
N LEU A 314 8.40 19.58 -22.21
CA LEU A 314 9.76 19.99 -21.81
C LEU A 314 10.00 21.49 -22.02
N GLY A 315 9.30 22.12 -22.94
CA GLY A 315 9.47 23.54 -23.25
C GLY A 315 10.21 23.80 -24.54
N GLY A 316 10.33 25.08 -24.88
CA GLY A 316 11.05 25.56 -26.04
C GLY A 316 11.17 27.07 -26.05
N TYR A 317 11.71 27.60 -27.14
CA TYR A 317 11.91 29.04 -27.28
C TYR A 317 10.61 29.75 -27.71
N MET A 318 10.20 30.77 -26.95
CA MET A 318 9.13 31.70 -27.32
C MET A 318 9.66 33.13 -27.43
N PRO A 319 9.08 33.97 -28.30
CA PRO A 319 9.38 35.40 -28.31
C PRO A 319 9.04 36.04 -26.96
N LYS A 320 9.88 36.96 -26.49
CA LYS A 320 9.49 37.85 -25.39
C LYS A 320 8.38 38.81 -25.85
N PRO A 321 7.40 39.15 -25.00
CA PRO A 321 6.31 40.07 -25.38
C PRO A 321 6.80 41.42 -25.93
N ASP A 322 7.92 41.92 -25.40
CA ASP A 322 8.44 43.27 -25.67
C ASP A 322 9.78 43.27 -26.44
N SER A 323 10.24 42.13 -26.97
CA SER A 323 11.47 42.09 -27.77
C SER A 323 11.48 40.98 -28.82
N ALA A 324 12.30 41.14 -29.86
CA ALA A 324 12.54 40.10 -30.86
C ALA A 324 13.43 38.95 -30.33
N GLU A 325 13.81 38.97 -29.05
CA GLU A 325 14.60 37.92 -28.44
C GLU A 325 13.74 36.70 -28.11
N LEU A 326 14.34 35.53 -28.28
CA LEU A 326 13.77 34.27 -27.84
C LEU A 326 14.14 33.99 -26.38
N GLN A 327 13.16 33.59 -25.58
CA GLN A 327 13.37 33.09 -24.22
C GLN A 327 12.91 31.64 -24.11
N PHE A 328 13.64 30.84 -23.34
CA PHE A 328 13.20 29.48 -23.04
C PHE A 328 12.00 29.54 -22.09
N GLN A 329 10.89 28.94 -22.50
CA GLN A 329 9.70 28.76 -21.69
C GLN A 329 9.61 27.30 -21.26
N GLU A 330 9.50 27.08 -19.94
CA GLU A 330 9.35 25.76 -19.34
C GLU A 330 8.04 25.10 -19.78
N GLY A 331 8.12 23.85 -20.24
CA GLY A 331 6.94 23.00 -20.42
C GLY A 331 6.43 22.44 -19.08
N LEU A 332 5.27 21.79 -19.13
CA LEU A 332 4.55 21.26 -17.96
C LEU A 332 5.43 20.39 -17.05
N PHE A 333 6.31 19.58 -17.62
CA PHE A 333 7.12 18.62 -16.87
C PHE A 333 8.27 19.31 -16.14
N LEU A 334 8.87 20.33 -16.77
CA LEU A 334 9.91 21.12 -16.11
C LEU A 334 9.33 21.97 -14.98
N GLN A 335 8.15 22.55 -15.18
CA GLN A 335 7.42 23.25 -14.13
C GLN A 335 7.14 22.32 -12.94
N ALA A 336 6.66 21.10 -13.21
CA ALA A 336 6.42 20.09 -12.19
C ALA A 336 7.69 19.70 -11.42
N LEU A 337 8.81 19.48 -12.12
CA LEU A 337 10.10 19.18 -11.50
C LEU A 337 10.60 20.35 -10.63
N ARG A 338 10.59 21.57 -11.17
CA ARG A 338 11.02 22.79 -10.48
C ARG A 338 10.24 23.00 -9.19
N GLU A 339 8.94 22.71 -9.20
CA GLU A 339 8.05 22.92 -8.05
C GLU A 339 7.92 21.70 -7.13
N ASN A 340 8.62 20.59 -7.42
CA ASN A 340 8.47 19.31 -6.75
C ASN A 340 7.02 18.81 -6.70
N LYS A 341 6.27 19.01 -7.78
CA LYS A 341 4.88 18.57 -7.95
C LYS A 341 4.82 17.32 -8.81
N TRP A 342 4.00 16.34 -8.45
CA TRP A 342 3.73 15.20 -9.32
C TRP A 342 2.94 15.62 -10.57
N LEU A 343 3.01 14.80 -11.62
CA LEU A 343 2.16 14.97 -12.79
C LEU A 343 1.02 13.97 -12.77
N VAL A 344 -0.20 14.48 -12.91
CA VAL A 344 -1.39 13.66 -13.20
C VAL A 344 -1.80 13.92 -14.64
N ILE A 345 -1.74 12.89 -15.49
CA ILE A 345 -2.01 12.98 -16.92
C ILE A 345 -3.25 12.17 -17.27
N ASP A 346 -4.34 12.84 -17.58
CA ASP A 346 -5.58 12.20 -17.98
C ASP A 346 -5.56 11.86 -19.48
N GLU A 347 -6.18 10.74 -19.87
CA GLU A 347 -6.34 10.32 -21.27
C GLU A 347 -5.02 10.24 -22.06
N LEU A 348 -3.98 9.64 -21.45
CA LEU A 348 -2.62 9.62 -22.00
C LEU A 348 -2.55 9.05 -23.44
N ASN A 349 -3.41 8.10 -23.76
CA ASN A 349 -3.56 7.49 -25.08
C ASN A 349 -4.24 8.41 -26.10
N ARG A 350 -4.34 9.72 -25.87
CA ARG A 350 -4.75 10.69 -26.89
C ARG A 350 -3.55 11.42 -27.51
N ALA A 351 -2.38 11.31 -26.89
CA ALA A 351 -1.15 11.94 -27.35
C ALA A 351 -0.18 10.92 -27.96
N ASP A 352 0.62 11.36 -28.94
CA ASP A 352 1.81 10.64 -29.37
C ASP A 352 2.88 10.76 -28.27
N VAL A 353 2.89 9.79 -27.34
CA VAL A 353 3.77 9.82 -26.17
C VAL A 353 5.25 9.79 -26.52
N ASP A 354 5.63 9.14 -27.62
CA ASP A 354 7.04 9.05 -28.02
C ASP A 354 7.53 10.43 -28.47
N LYS A 355 6.70 11.15 -29.25
CA LYS A 355 6.96 12.53 -29.65
C LYS A 355 6.87 13.51 -28.47
N ALA A 356 5.86 13.38 -27.61
CA ALA A 356 5.60 14.32 -26.54
C ALA A 356 6.64 14.22 -25.40
N PHE A 357 7.06 13.02 -25.00
CA PHE A 357 7.99 12.85 -23.87
C PHE A 357 9.45 13.08 -24.27
N GLY A 358 9.83 12.80 -25.52
CA GLY A 358 11.16 13.08 -26.06
C GLY A 358 12.31 12.68 -25.14
N GLN A 359 13.12 13.65 -24.70
CA GLN A 359 14.31 13.37 -23.88
C GLN A 359 14.00 12.93 -22.44
N LEU A 360 12.75 13.07 -21.96
CA LEU A 360 12.36 12.61 -20.63
C LEU A 360 12.54 11.09 -20.49
N PHE A 361 12.44 10.32 -21.57
CA PHE A 361 12.68 8.86 -21.55
C PHE A 361 14.03 8.48 -20.95
N THR A 362 15.06 9.27 -21.23
CA THR A 362 16.42 9.04 -20.73
C THR A 362 16.46 9.21 -19.21
N VAL A 363 15.78 10.26 -18.71
CA VAL A 363 15.71 10.61 -17.28
C VAL A 363 14.87 9.63 -16.50
N LEU A 364 13.71 9.22 -17.02
CA LEU A 364 12.89 8.16 -16.40
C LEU A 364 13.61 6.80 -16.37
N SER A 365 14.62 6.60 -17.23
CA SER A 365 15.50 5.43 -17.21
C SER A 365 16.67 5.59 -16.23
N GLY A 366 16.74 6.70 -15.51
CA GLY A 366 17.76 7.02 -14.52
C GLY A 366 19.04 7.64 -15.08
N HIS A 367 19.03 8.16 -16.31
CA HIS A 367 20.18 8.79 -16.95
C HIS A 367 19.96 10.28 -17.14
N SER A 368 21.01 11.09 -16.95
CA SER A 368 20.94 12.54 -17.20
C SER A 368 21.01 12.85 -18.70
N VAL A 369 20.39 13.94 -19.13
CA VAL A 369 20.40 14.40 -20.52
C VAL A 369 20.50 15.92 -20.59
N THR A 370 21.26 16.41 -21.58
CA THR A 370 21.35 17.84 -21.88
C THR A 370 20.44 18.18 -23.05
N MET A 371 19.57 19.16 -22.85
CA MET A 371 18.61 19.62 -23.86
C MET A 371 19.27 20.65 -24.80
N PRO A 372 18.74 20.82 -26.03
CA PRO A 372 19.25 21.83 -26.99
C PRO A 372 18.85 23.27 -26.63
N TYR A 373 18.35 23.51 -25.41
CA TYR A 373 17.87 24.81 -24.95
C TYR A 373 18.83 25.42 -23.94
N LYS A 374 18.84 26.75 -23.88
CA LYS A 374 19.59 27.51 -22.88
C LYS A 374 18.64 28.21 -21.93
N ALA A 375 18.96 28.16 -20.64
CA ALA A 375 18.30 28.95 -19.62
C ALA A 375 18.67 30.44 -19.78
N GLY A 376 17.96 31.32 -19.06
CA GLY A 376 18.13 32.78 -19.17
C GLY A 376 19.54 33.32 -18.82
N ASP A 377 20.40 32.50 -18.23
CA ASP A 377 21.80 32.80 -17.92
C ASP A 377 22.80 32.26 -18.97
N GLY A 378 22.30 31.68 -20.07
CA GLY A 378 23.10 31.15 -21.18
C GLY A 378 23.62 29.71 -20.98
N LYS A 379 23.33 29.06 -19.85
CA LYS A 379 23.68 27.65 -19.60
C LYS A 379 22.71 26.71 -20.30
N ASN A 380 23.19 25.54 -20.71
CA ASN A 380 22.31 24.52 -21.28
C ASN A 380 21.35 24.00 -20.22
N VAL A 381 20.09 23.82 -20.60
CA VAL A 381 19.08 23.17 -19.76
C VAL A 381 19.42 21.69 -19.64
N GLN A 382 19.57 21.21 -18.41
CA GLN A 382 19.87 19.81 -18.13
C GLN A 382 18.72 19.16 -17.37
N LEU A 383 18.47 17.88 -17.65
CA LEU A 383 17.63 17.02 -16.83
C LEU A 383 18.52 15.99 -16.16
N VAL A 384 18.51 15.96 -14.83
CA VAL A 384 19.40 15.13 -14.03
C VAL A 384 18.56 14.23 -13.14
N PHE A 385 18.84 12.92 -13.16
CA PHE A 385 18.26 12.02 -12.18
C PHE A 385 19.18 11.92 -10.96
N ASP A 386 18.66 12.24 -9.78
CA ASP A 386 19.39 12.10 -8.53
C ASP A 386 18.68 11.13 -7.59
N ARG A 387 19.28 9.94 -7.40
CA ARG A 387 18.77 8.92 -6.49
C ARG A 387 18.92 9.30 -5.01
N ASN A 388 19.85 10.21 -4.71
CA ASN A 388 20.16 10.63 -3.35
C ASN A 388 19.24 11.76 -2.89
N SER A 389 18.79 12.62 -3.81
CA SER A 389 17.77 13.64 -3.52
C SER A 389 16.36 13.03 -3.51
N ALA A 390 15.65 13.20 -2.40
CA ALA A 390 14.22 12.86 -2.33
C ALA A 390 13.39 13.77 -3.23
N GLN A 391 13.63 15.08 -3.16
CA GLN A 391 12.84 16.10 -3.84
C GLN A 391 13.40 16.43 -5.22
N SER A 392 12.50 16.79 -6.12
CA SER A 392 12.85 17.43 -7.39
C SER A 392 13.02 18.94 -7.21
N GLY A 393 13.70 19.58 -8.15
CA GLY A 393 13.86 21.02 -8.14
C GLY A 393 14.62 21.54 -9.36
N PHE A 394 14.87 22.84 -9.36
CA PHE A 394 15.71 23.50 -10.36
C PHE A 394 16.91 24.18 -9.68
N ASP A 395 18.10 23.80 -10.13
CA ASP A 395 19.36 24.43 -9.73
C ASP A 395 19.71 25.53 -10.74
N LYS A 396 19.63 26.79 -10.28
CA LYS A 396 19.94 27.98 -11.08
C LYS A 396 21.43 28.10 -11.40
N ASP A 397 22.31 27.56 -10.56
CA ASP A 397 23.75 27.66 -10.74
C ASP A 397 24.23 26.70 -11.83
N THR A 398 23.59 25.55 -12.00
CA THR A 398 23.92 24.59 -13.06
C THR A 398 22.95 24.62 -14.26
N GLY A 399 21.77 25.23 -14.12
CA GLY A 399 20.72 25.16 -15.14
C GLY A 399 20.03 23.79 -15.20
N SER A 400 20.09 23.03 -14.11
CA SER A 400 19.65 21.63 -14.06
C SER A 400 18.29 21.48 -13.38
N TYR A 401 17.36 20.80 -14.05
CA TYR A 401 16.15 20.25 -13.45
C TYR A 401 16.47 18.88 -12.89
N VAL A 402 16.42 18.77 -11.57
CA VAL A 402 16.72 17.54 -10.85
C VAL A 402 15.42 16.76 -10.64
N LEU A 403 15.39 15.53 -11.12
CA LEU A 403 14.34 14.55 -10.84
C LEU A 403 14.76 13.75 -9.60
N GLY A 404 14.11 14.05 -8.48
CA GLY A 404 14.31 13.37 -7.21
C GLY A 404 13.58 12.03 -7.13
N ARG A 405 14.03 11.16 -6.23
CA ARG A 405 13.48 9.80 -6.09
C ARG A 405 12.01 9.73 -5.66
N ASP A 406 11.39 10.80 -5.15
CA ASP A 406 9.99 10.80 -4.74
C ASP A 406 9.03 11.31 -5.83
N TRP A 407 9.56 11.85 -6.92
CA TRP A 407 8.73 12.44 -7.98
C TRP A 407 8.05 11.37 -8.85
N ARG A 408 6.74 11.51 -9.11
CA ARG A 408 5.95 10.52 -9.85
C ARG A 408 5.10 11.14 -10.94
N ILE A 409 4.71 10.27 -11.87
CA ILE A 409 3.70 10.50 -12.90
C ILE A 409 2.60 9.46 -12.65
N ILE A 410 1.35 9.91 -12.58
CA ILE A 410 0.17 9.04 -12.58
C ILE A 410 -0.63 9.40 -13.82
N ALA A 411 -0.77 8.46 -14.73
CA ALA A 411 -1.53 8.64 -15.95
C ALA A 411 -2.79 7.77 -15.97
N THR A 412 -3.80 8.17 -16.74
CA THR A 412 -4.99 7.35 -16.99
C THR A 412 -5.11 7.01 -18.48
N MET A 413 -5.77 5.89 -18.78
CA MET A 413 -6.03 5.45 -20.13
C MET A 413 -7.36 4.68 -20.19
N ASN A 414 -8.22 5.05 -21.13
CA ASN A 414 -9.44 4.28 -21.41
C ASN A 414 -9.13 3.11 -22.33
N THR A 415 -9.58 1.91 -21.97
CA THR A 415 -9.30 0.68 -22.74
C THR A 415 -10.41 0.30 -23.73
N PHE A 416 -11.60 0.91 -23.62
CA PHE A 416 -12.76 0.60 -24.45
C PHE A 416 -12.81 1.40 -25.75
N ASP A 417 -12.10 2.52 -25.80
CA ASP A 417 -12.17 3.41 -26.94
C ASP A 417 -11.28 2.86 -28.07
N ARG A 418 -11.86 1.97 -28.89
CA ARG A 418 -11.22 1.39 -30.09
C ARG A 418 -10.83 2.47 -31.11
N ASN A 419 -11.31 3.70 -30.95
CA ASN A 419 -11.08 4.84 -31.83
C ASN A 419 -10.02 5.84 -31.32
N LEU A 420 -9.40 5.64 -30.14
CA LEU A 420 -8.43 6.62 -29.61
C LEU A 420 -6.96 6.34 -29.99
N LEU A 421 -6.50 7.28 -30.83
CA LEU A 421 -5.19 7.62 -31.40
C LEU A 421 -3.93 7.35 -30.55
N PHE A 422 -2.97 6.63 -31.15
CA PHE A 422 -1.60 6.33 -30.69
C PHE A 422 -1.46 5.18 -29.67
N GLN A 423 -0.88 4.07 -30.14
CA GLN A 423 -0.47 2.96 -29.29
C GLN A 423 0.75 3.37 -28.45
N LEU A 424 0.70 3.08 -27.14
CA LEU A 424 1.85 3.29 -26.27
C LEU A 424 2.99 2.33 -26.68
N SER A 425 4.19 2.87 -26.90
CA SER A 425 5.34 2.04 -27.26
C SER A 425 5.74 1.10 -26.11
N ALA A 426 6.23 -0.10 -26.43
CA ALA A 426 6.74 -1.04 -25.42
C ALA A 426 7.89 -0.44 -24.58
N ALA A 427 8.66 0.46 -25.20
CA ALA A 427 9.66 1.26 -24.51
C ALA A 427 9.00 2.18 -23.48
N PHE A 428 7.93 2.91 -23.82
CA PHE A 428 7.23 3.75 -22.86
C PHE A 428 6.65 2.94 -21.70
N VAL A 429 5.90 1.88 -22.00
CA VAL A 429 5.19 1.07 -20.99
C VAL A 429 6.13 0.50 -19.92
N ARG A 430 7.35 0.07 -20.27
CA ARG A 430 8.31 -0.52 -19.30
C ARG A 430 8.76 0.43 -18.17
N ARG A 431 8.51 1.74 -18.30
CA ARG A 431 8.86 2.77 -17.31
C ARG A 431 7.73 3.05 -16.32
N PHE A 432 6.55 2.48 -16.57
CA PHE A 432 5.37 2.61 -15.75
C PHE A 432 4.94 1.24 -15.23
N ALA A 433 4.28 1.23 -14.08
CA ALA A 433 3.46 0.12 -13.64
C ALA A 433 2.04 0.34 -14.16
N VAL A 434 1.54 -0.60 -14.96
CA VAL A 434 0.18 -0.58 -15.48
C VAL A 434 -0.73 -1.27 -14.48
N VAL A 435 -1.78 -0.59 -14.04
CA VAL A 435 -2.75 -1.08 -13.07
C VAL A 435 -4.15 -0.99 -13.68
N HIS A 436 -4.92 -2.07 -13.58
CA HIS A 436 -6.27 -2.13 -14.11
C HIS A 436 -7.31 -1.75 -13.04
N VAL A 437 -8.18 -0.79 -13.36
CA VAL A 437 -9.31 -0.35 -12.55
C VAL A 437 -10.58 -0.82 -13.27
N GLY A 438 -11.04 -1.99 -12.86
CA GLY A 438 -12.21 -2.66 -13.44
C GLY A 438 -13.54 -2.09 -12.96
N ILE A 439 -14.62 -2.67 -13.48
CA ILE A 439 -15.98 -2.46 -12.96
C ILE A 439 -16.14 -3.39 -11.74
N PRO A 440 -16.71 -2.92 -10.61
CA PRO A 440 -17.00 -3.76 -9.44
C PRO A 440 -17.95 -4.90 -9.78
N GLU A 441 -18.03 -5.89 -8.90
CA GLU A 441 -19.04 -6.94 -9.05
C GLU A 441 -20.45 -6.36 -8.91
N GLN A 442 -21.43 -6.98 -9.57
CA GLN A 442 -22.81 -6.50 -9.58
C GLN A 442 -23.37 -6.31 -8.16
N ALA A 443 -23.05 -7.24 -7.25
CA ALA A 443 -23.50 -7.17 -5.86
C ALA A 443 -22.94 -5.93 -5.14
N GLU A 444 -21.64 -5.64 -5.28
CA GLU A 444 -21.01 -4.45 -4.69
C GLU A 444 -21.57 -3.16 -5.28
N LEU A 445 -21.84 -3.15 -6.59
CA LEU A 445 -22.43 -2.01 -7.28
C LEU A 445 -23.86 -1.73 -6.79
N ILE A 446 -24.68 -2.78 -6.62
CA ILE A 446 -26.05 -2.65 -6.11
C ILE A 446 -26.05 -2.16 -4.67
N GLU A 447 -25.19 -2.71 -3.80
CA GLU A 447 -25.04 -2.26 -2.41
C GLU A 447 -24.64 -0.77 -2.33
N TRP A 448 -23.72 -0.34 -3.19
CA TRP A 448 -23.32 1.06 -3.27
C TRP A 448 -24.45 1.98 -3.75
N ILE A 449 -25.27 1.53 -4.70
CA ILE A 449 -26.44 2.27 -5.18
C ILE A 449 -27.53 2.35 -4.10
N GLU A 450 -27.77 1.26 -3.36
CA GLU A 450 -28.72 1.22 -2.24
C GLU A 450 -28.35 2.27 -1.17
N GLY A 451 -27.06 2.44 -0.88
CA GLY A 451 -26.54 3.46 0.03
C GLY A 451 -26.86 4.91 -0.37
N ARG A 452 -27.33 5.17 -1.59
CA ARG A 452 -27.75 6.50 -2.06
C ARG A 452 -29.20 6.84 -1.76
N GLY A 453 -29.98 5.92 -1.20
CA GLY A 453 -31.32 6.20 -0.68
C GLY A 453 -32.44 6.20 -1.73
N LEU A 454 -32.30 5.41 -2.80
CA LEU A 454 -33.38 5.16 -3.78
C LEU A 454 -34.60 4.48 -3.14
N ALA A 455 -35.77 4.71 -3.71
CA ALA A 455 -36.96 3.95 -3.34
C ALA A 455 -36.80 2.47 -3.74
N PRO A 456 -37.38 1.50 -3.01
CA PRO A 456 -37.23 0.07 -3.30
C PRO A 456 -37.63 -0.34 -4.73
N ILE A 457 -38.62 0.34 -5.31
CA ILE A 457 -39.08 0.10 -6.69
C ILE A 457 -38.02 0.54 -7.70
N GLU A 458 -37.45 1.74 -7.52
CA GLU A 458 -36.40 2.29 -8.37
C GLU A 458 -35.11 1.45 -8.26
N LEU A 459 -34.74 1.04 -7.05
CA LEU A 459 -33.60 0.15 -6.81
C LEU A 459 -33.75 -1.18 -7.55
N ASN A 460 -34.97 -1.75 -7.56
CA ASN A 460 -35.26 -2.99 -8.30
C ASN A 460 -35.16 -2.80 -9.81
N LEU A 461 -35.65 -1.67 -10.36
CA LEU A 461 -35.50 -1.35 -11.78
C LEU A 461 -34.02 -1.20 -12.17
N VAL A 462 -33.25 -0.45 -11.38
CA VAL A 462 -31.80 -0.24 -11.62
C VAL A 462 -31.03 -1.56 -11.49
N SER A 463 -31.35 -2.40 -10.51
CA SER A 463 -30.69 -3.71 -10.34
C SER A 463 -30.92 -4.64 -11.53
N LYS A 464 -32.15 -4.68 -12.06
CA LYS A 464 -32.44 -5.45 -13.28
C LYS A 464 -31.76 -4.86 -14.51
N LEU A 465 -31.68 -3.52 -14.60
CA LEU A 465 -30.97 -2.84 -15.67
C LEU A 465 -29.45 -3.15 -15.66
N ILE A 466 -28.84 -3.20 -14.47
CA ILE A 466 -27.44 -3.63 -14.31
C ILE A 466 -27.24 -5.03 -14.88
N ALA A 467 -28.15 -5.96 -14.61
CA ALA A 467 -28.08 -7.32 -15.16
C ALA A 467 -28.17 -7.32 -16.70
N VAL A 468 -29.15 -6.61 -17.28
CA VAL A 468 -29.29 -6.47 -18.75
C VAL A 468 -28.02 -5.91 -19.39
N MET A 469 -27.44 -4.86 -18.79
CA MET A 469 -26.24 -4.23 -19.32
C MET A 469 -24.99 -5.09 -19.17
N SER A 470 -24.89 -5.87 -18.10
CA SER A 470 -23.69 -6.68 -17.82
C SER A 470 -23.43 -7.75 -18.88
N ASP A 471 -24.49 -8.30 -19.48
CA ASP A 471 -24.37 -9.33 -20.52
C ASP A 471 -23.88 -8.77 -21.86
N VAL A 472 -24.07 -7.47 -22.10
CA VAL A 472 -23.79 -6.83 -23.39
C VAL A 472 -22.63 -5.84 -23.31
N ARG A 473 -22.73 -4.86 -22.42
CA ARG A 473 -21.71 -3.83 -22.19
C ARG A 473 -21.76 -3.37 -20.74
N PRO A 474 -20.91 -3.96 -19.86
CA PRO A 474 -20.77 -3.49 -18.49
C PRO A 474 -20.43 -2.00 -18.45
N LEU A 475 -21.17 -1.25 -17.62
CA LEU A 475 -20.98 0.19 -17.46
C LEU A 475 -20.26 0.51 -16.15
N GLY A 476 -19.43 1.55 -16.17
CA GLY A 476 -18.72 2.05 -14.99
C GLY A 476 -19.65 2.66 -13.93
N PRO A 477 -19.29 2.60 -12.63
CA PRO A 477 -20.07 3.17 -11.52
C PRO A 477 -20.52 4.63 -11.71
N ALA A 478 -19.75 5.46 -12.41
CA ALA A 478 -20.11 6.86 -12.64
C ALA A 478 -21.42 7.01 -13.45
N ILE A 479 -21.66 6.16 -14.45
CA ILE A 479 -22.89 6.21 -15.25
C ILE A 479 -24.10 5.85 -14.38
N TRP A 480 -23.93 4.87 -13.49
CA TRP A 480 -24.96 4.49 -12.53
C TRP A 480 -25.20 5.60 -11.49
N SER A 481 -24.14 6.27 -11.01
CA SER A 481 -24.26 7.46 -10.16
C SER A 481 -25.14 8.52 -10.80
N ASP A 482 -24.81 8.92 -12.03
CA ASP A 482 -25.52 9.99 -12.73
C ASP A 482 -26.99 9.62 -13.00
N LEU A 483 -27.26 8.36 -13.34
CA LEU A 483 -28.61 7.83 -13.52
C LEU A 483 -29.42 7.93 -12.21
N VAL A 484 -28.82 7.54 -11.08
CA VAL A 484 -29.48 7.53 -9.76
C VAL A 484 -29.69 8.94 -9.25
N ASP A 485 -28.69 9.81 -9.36
CA ASP A 485 -28.77 11.20 -8.94
C ASP A 485 -29.85 11.95 -9.75
N TYR A 486 -29.97 11.65 -11.05
CA TYR A 486 -31.05 12.17 -11.88
C TYR A 486 -32.42 11.71 -11.39
N MET A 487 -32.59 10.40 -11.14
CA MET A 487 -33.87 9.85 -10.68
C MET A 487 -34.29 10.47 -9.34
N GLU A 488 -33.35 10.60 -8.40
CA GLU A 488 -33.59 11.21 -7.09
C GLU A 488 -34.01 12.68 -7.22
N MET A 489 -33.28 13.47 -8.03
CA MET A 489 -33.60 14.89 -8.26
C MET A 489 -34.99 15.05 -8.89
N ARG A 490 -35.34 14.18 -9.85
CA ARG A 490 -36.61 14.22 -10.57
C ARG A 490 -37.79 13.84 -9.68
N THR A 491 -37.58 12.94 -8.72
CA THR A 491 -38.58 12.56 -7.71
C THR A 491 -38.74 13.62 -6.61
N LYS A 492 -37.66 14.28 -6.19
CA LYS A 492 -37.68 15.32 -5.13
C LYS A 492 -38.11 16.70 -5.61
N HIS A 493 -37.74 17.08 -6.82
CA HIS A 493 -38.04 18.37 -7.41
C HIS A 493 -38.97 18.16 -8.60
N SER A 494 -40.27 18.22 -8.34
CA SER A 494 -41.33 18.27 -9.35
C SER A 494 -41.24 19.59 -10.14
N ILE A 495 -40.20 19.73 -10.95
CA ILE A 495 -40.01 20.88 -11.84
C ILE A 495 -40.92 20.66 -13.05
N GLY A 496 -42.13 21.22 -12.99
CA GLY A 496 -42.81 21.70 -14.20
C GLY A 496 -43.87 20.84 -14.87
N ALA A 497 -44.47 19.81 -14.24
CA ALA A 497 -45.77 19.33 -14.71
C ALA A 497 -46.69 18.85 -13.58
N SER A 498 -47.95 19.24 -13.68
CA SER A 498 -49.08 18.84 -12.83
C SER A 498 -49.57 17.42 -13.17
N GLY A 499 -48.68 16.45 -13.28
CA GLY A 499 -48.99 15.05 -13.55
C GLY A 499 -48.43 14.14 -12.46
N GLU A 500 -49.15 13.07 -12.14
CA GLU A 500 -48.61 11.96 -11.34
C GLU A 500 -47.37 11.41 -12.05
N PHE A 501 -46.18 11.78 -11.58
CA PHE A 501 -44.94 11.26 -12.12
C PHE A 501 -44.72 9.87 -11.55
N SER A 502 -44.82 8.86 -12.42
CA SER A 502 -44.47 7.49 -12.04
C SER A 502 -42.95 7.33 -11.93
N GLU A 503 -42.52 6.43 -11.05
CA GLU A 503 -41.12 6.00 -10.91
C GLU A 503 -40.56 5.51 -12.25
N GLU A 504 -41.40 4.83 -13.05
CA GLU A 504 -41.03 4.35 -14.39
C GLU A 504 -40.74 5.46 -15.40
N ALA A 505 -41.42 6.61 -15.30
CA ALA A 505 -41.14 7.74 -16.18
C ALA A 505 -39.78 8.38 -15.81
N SER A 506 -39.44 8.44 -14.52
CA SER A 506 -38.13 8.92 -14.03
C SER A 506 -37.01 8.00 -14.51
N PHE A 507 -37.21 6.69 -14.37
CA PHE A 507 -36.30 5.66 -14.85
C PHE A 507 -36.09 5.74 -16.37
N THR A 508 -37.16 5.88 -17.14
CA THR A 508 -37.09 5.96 -18.61
C THR A 508 -36.30 7.19 -19.07
N ASP A 509 -36.53 8.35 -18.44
CA ASP A 509 -35.77 9.58 -18.69
C ASP A 509 -34.26 9.36 -18.43
N ALA A 510 -33.94 8.74 -17.29
CA ALA A 510 -32.56 8.50 -16.88
C ALA A 510 -31.83 7.50 -17.80
N VAL A 511 -32.51 6.42 -18.22
CA VAL A 511 -31.98 5.44 -19.19
C VAL A 511 -31.68 6.12 -20.53
N ILE A 512 -32.59 6.96 -21.02
CA ILE A 512 -32.40 7.70 -22.27
C ILE A 512 -31.19 8.64 -22.17
N ALA A 513 -31.04 9.34 -21.05
CA ALA A 513 -29.99 10.33 -20.87
C ALA A 513 -28.59 9.72 -20.68
N TYR A 514 -28.48 8.64 -19.90
CA TYR A 514 -27.18 8.13 -19.42
C TYR A 514 -26.79 6.75 -19.95
N VAL A 515 -27.76 5.89 -20.31
CA VAL A 515 -27.47 4.51 -20.76
C VAL A 515 -27.48 4.41 -22.28
N LEU A 516 -28.48 4.97 -22.98
CA LEU A 516 -28.54 4.88 -24.43
C LEU A 516 -27.28 5.42 -25.13
N PRO A 517 -26.68 6.57 -24.76
CA PRO A 517 -25.45 7.05 -25.39
C PRO A 517 -24.28 6.06 -25.28
N GLN A 518 -24.29 5.21 -24.25
CA GLN A 518 -23.26 4.20 -24.01
C GLN A 518 -23.41 2.98 -24.91
N LEU A 519 -24.50 2.84 -25.67
CA LEU A 519 -24.73 1.73 -26.59
C LEU A 519 -24.12 1.99 -27.98
N ASP A 520 -23.58 3.18 -28.22
CA ASP A 520 -22.96 3.52 -29.50
C ASP A 520 -21.82 2.56 -29.87
N GLY A 521 -21.76 2.22 -31.15
CA GLY A 521 -20.82 1.25 -31.71
C GLY A 521 -21.07 -0.23 -31.35
N LEU A 522 -22.21 -0.57 -30.71
CA LEU A 522 -22.64 -1.97 -30.59
C LEU A 522 -23.19 -2.53 -31.92
N ASP A 523 -23.15 -3.84 -32.08
CA ASP A 523 -23.77 -4.50 -33.24
C ASP A 523 -25.29 -4.61 -33.09
N ARG A 524 -25.97 -4.93 -34.20
CA ARG A 524 -27.44 -4.98 -34.22
C ARG A 524 -28.01 -6.03 -33.27
N GLU A 525 -27.33 -7.16 -33.09
CA GLU A 525 -27.80 -8.24 -32.20
C GLU A 525 -27.74 -7.80 -30.73
N SER A 526 -26.63 -7.18 -30.33
CA SER A 526 -26.44 -6.58 -29.00
C SER A 526 -27.46 -5.49 -28.72
N LEU A 527 -27.69 -4.59 -29.70
CA LEU A 527 -28.67 -3.52 -29.59
C LEU A 527 -30.09 -4.07 -29.41
N GLN A 528 -30.48 -5.09 -30.18
CA GLN A 528 -31.80 -5.75 -30.05
C GLN A 528 -31.96 -6.44 -28.69
N SER A 529 -30.90 -7.09 -28.19
CA SER A 529 -30.91 -7.72 -26.87
C SER A 529 -31.14 -6.70 -25.75
N VAL A 530 -30.41 -5.57 -25.78
CA VAL A 530 -30.58 -4.48 -24.81
C VAL A 530 -31.96 -3.84 -24.94
N GLU A 531 -32.45 -3.56 -26.15
CA GLU A 531 -33.79 -3.00 -26.36
C GLU A 531 -34.87 -3.91 -25.77
N ALA A 532 -34.81 -5.22 -26.03
CA ALA A 532 -35.76 -6.19 -25.49
C ALA A 532 -35.71 -6.21 -23.95
N GLY A 533 -34.50 -6.29 -23.38
CA GLY A 533 -34.30 -6.27 -21.94
C GLY A 533 -34.85 -5.02 -21.29
N LEU A 534 -34.58 -3.83 -21.85
CA LEU A 534 -35.09 -2.55 -21.36
C LEU A 534 -36.62 -2.47 -21.36
N ILE A 535 -37.26 -2.95 -22.41
CA ILE A 535 -38.72 -2.90 -22.54
C ILE A 535 -39.43 -3.84 -21.57
N ASP A 536 -38.81 -4.99 -21.26
CA ASP A 536 -39.34 -5.93 -20.27
C ASP A 536 -39.27 -5.38 -18.83
N LEU A 537 -38.46 -4.35 -18.55
CA LEU A 537 -38.36 -3.72 -17.22
C LEU A 537 -39.49 -2.76 -16.90
N ILE A 538 -40.07 -2.11 -17.93
CA ILE A 538 -41.09 -1.07 -17.77
C ILE A 538 -42.46 -1.73 -17.88
N GLU A 539 -43.43 -1.46 -17.01
CA GLU A 539 -44.80 -2.00 -17.14
C GLU A 539 -45.73 -1.04 -17.89
N ASN A 540 -45.55 0.28 -17.74
CA ASN A 540 -46.39 1.30 -18.34
C ASN A 540 -46.27 1.31 -19.88
N PRO A 541 -47.39 1.10 -20.62
CA PRO A 541 -47.38 1.07 -22.09
C PRO A 541 -46.91 2.38 -22.75
N ALA A 542 -47.16 3.54 -22.12
CA ALA A 542 -46.75 4.83 -22.66
C ALA A 542 -45.23 5.00 -22.59
N GLU A 543 -44.60 4.65 -21.46
CA GLU A 543 -43.14 4.71 -21.31
C GLU A 543 -42.44 3.66 -22.18
N ARG A 544 -43.00 2.45 -22.34
CA ARG A 544 -42.50 1.46 -23.31
C ARG A 544 -42.49 2.00 -24.74
N ALA A 545 -43.59 2.62 -25.17
CA ALA A 545 -43.70 3.17 -26.52
C ALA A 545 -42.70 4.31 -26.75
N ARG A 546 -42.52 5.15 -25.73
CA ARG A 546 -41.55 6.24 -25.73
C ARG A 546 -40.12 5.73 -25.86
N LEU A 547 -39.70 4.77 -25.02
CA LEU A 547 -38.35 4.21 -25.05
C LEU A 547 -38.06 3.53 -26.40
N ARG A 548 -39.00 2.76 -26.95
CA ARG A 548 -38.89 2.16 -28.30
C ARG A 548 -38.73 3.20 -29.40
N SER A 549 -39.49 4.30 -29.33
CA SER A 549 -39.39 5.38 -30.32
C SER A 549 -37.99 5.99 -30.28
N THR A 550 -37.52 6.37 -29.08
CA THR A 550 -36.19 6.95 -28.91
C THR A 550 -35.09 6.00 -29.35
N PHE A 551 -35.19 4.70 -29.04
CA PHE A 551 -34.19 3.71 -29.44
C PHE A 551 -34.04 3.64 -30.97
N LYS A 552 -35.16 3.65 -31.71
CA LYS A 552 -35.17 3.66 -33.19
C LYS A 552 -34.68 4.96 -33.81
N ASP A 553 -34.84 6.08 -33.11
CA ASP A 553 -34.37 7.37 -33.59
C ASP A 553 -32.84 7.51 -33.43
N VAL A 554 -32.25 6.78 -32.45
CA VAL A 554 -30.81 6.82 -32.14
C VAL A 554 -30.00 5.75 -32.89
N PHE A 555 -30.54 4.54 -33.09
CA PHE A 555 -29.86 3.38 -33.69
C PHE A 555 -30.62 2.81 -34.89
#